data_AF-A0A8J7R2B0-F1
#
_entry.id   AF-A0A8J7R2B0-F1
#
_cell.length_a   1.000
_cell.length_b   1.000
_cell.length_c   1.000
_cell.angle_alpha   90.00
_cell.angle_beta   90.00
_cell.angle_gamma   90.00
#
_symmetry.space_group_name_H-M   'P 1'
#
loop_
_entity.id
_entity.type
_entity.pdbx_description
1 polymer ?
#
loop_
_entity_poly.entity_id
_entity_poly.type
_entity_poly.pdbx_seq_one_letter_code
_entity_poly.pdbx_strand_id
1 'polypeptide(L)' 'MAANLNDAVRQYVNSQRGAPLSVRAAANAISRELPERVITRQELAAMIEEEALVRRIPLEADAVH' A
#
# COMPACT_ATOMS: atom_id res chain seq x y z
N MET A 1 5.00 -19.68 -7.78
CA MET A 1 4.29 -19.03 -6.65
C MET A 1 4.00 -17.60 -7.09
N ALA A 2 2.77 -17.31 -7.51
CA ALA A 2 2.43 -15.95 -7.96
C ALA A 2 2.33 -15.05 -6.72
N ALA A 3 3.17 -14.02 -6.63
CA ALA A 3 2.99 -12.97 -5.63
C ALA A 3 1.66 -12.26 -5.93
N ASN A 4 0.66 -12.44 -5.07
CA ASN A 4 -0.64 -11.78 -5.22
C ASN A 4 -0.53 -10.33 -4.70
N LEU A 5 -1.50 -9.48 -5.06
CA LEU A 5 -1.59 -8.09 -4.63
C LEU A 5 -1.51 -7.95 -3.13
N ASN A 6 -2.30 -8.79 -2.47
CA ASN A 6 -2.42 -8.77 -1.03
C ASN A 6 -1.08 -9.07 -0.38
N ASP A 7 -0.28 -9.96 -0.98
CA ASP A 7 1.05 -10.26 -0.46
C ASP A 7 2.00 -9.07 -0.65
N ALA A 8 1.96 -8.41 -1.83
CA ALA A 8 2.75 -7.21 -2.08
C ALA A 8 2.38 -6.06 -1.13
N VAL A 9 1.08 -5.79 -0.95
CA VAL A 9 0.57 -4.80 0.01
C VAL A 9 1.02 -5.14 1.43
N ARG A 10 0.84 -6.39 1.87
CA ARG A 10 1.26 -6.84 3.20
C ARG A 10 2.76 -6.72 3.42
N GLN A 11 3.57 -7.12 2.45
CA GLN A 11 5.02 -7.04 2.55
C GLN A 11 5.48 -5.58 2.62
N TYR A 12 4.94 -4.72 1.77
CA TYR A 12 5.27 -3.30 1.77
C TYR A 12 4.86 -2.62 3.09
N VAL A 13 3.62 -2.81 3.55
CA VAL A 13 3.15 -2.21 4.81
C VAL A 13 4.00 -2.72 5.99
N ASN A 14 4.40 -4.00 6.00
CA ASN A 14 5.29 -4.52 7.04
C ASN A 14 6.70 -3.95 7.01
N SER A 15 7.24 -3.58 5.85
CA SER A 15 8.59 -3.00 5.76
C SER A 15 8.65 -1.57 6.28
N GLN A 16 7.49 -0.89 6.41
CA GLN A 16 7.38 0.51 6.85
C GLN A 16 7.21 0.65 8.38
N ARG A 17 7.44 -0.42 9.16
CA ARG A 17 7.35 -0.37 10.62
C ARG A 17 8.36 0.62 11.21
N GLY A 18 7.86 1.74 11.75
CA GLY A 18 8.66 2.75 12.45
C GLY A 18 8.61 4.14 11.83
N ALA A 19 8.04 4.26 10.63
CA ALA A 19 7.76 5.55 10.00
C ALA A 19 6.27 5.64 9.63
N PRO A 20 5.71 6.85 9.56
CA PRO A 20 4.42 7.06 8.92
C PRO A 20 4.41 6.54 7.46
N LEU A 21 3.29 5.93 7.06
CA LEU A 21 3.12 5.36 5.72
C LEU A 21 2.43 6.36 4.79
N SER A 22 3.09 6.74 3.69
CA SER A 22 2.45 7.43 2.57
C SER A 22 1.73 6.43 1.66
N VAL A 23 0.39 6.47 1.66
CA VAL A 23 -0.46 5.61 0.80
C VAL A 23 -0.11 5.82 -0.69
N ARG A 24 0.17 7.06 -1.08
CA ARG A 24 0.56 7.41 -2.45
C ARG A 24 1.91 6.80 -2.85
N ALA A 25 2.91 6.91 -1.98
CA ALA A 25 4.22 6.31 -2.22
C ALA A 25 4.11 4.78 -2.29
N ALA A 26 3.34 4.18 -1.37
CA ALA A 26 3.08 2.75 -1.34
C ALA A 26 2.38 2.26 -2.61
N ALA A 27 1.30 2.92 -3.05
CA ALA A 27 0.57 2.56 -4.25
C ALA A 27 1.45 2.66 -5.51
N ASN A 28 2.30 3.68 -5.60
CA ASN A 28 3.26 3.81 -6.70
C ASN A 28 4.32 2.71 -6.70
N ALA A 29 4.88 2.37 -5.52
CA ALA A 29 5.87 1.30 -5.40
C ALA A 29 5.27 -0.05 -5.79
N ILE A 30 4.12 -0.40 -5.21
CA ILE A 30 3.41 -1.67 -5.46
C ILE A 30 2.96 -1.78 -6.92
N SER A 31 2.53 -0.67 -7.54
CA SER A 31 2.14 -0.67 -8.96
C SER A 31 3.33 -0.95 -9.90
N ARG A 32 4.56 -0.56 -9.55
CA ARG A 32 5.74 -0.82 -10.38
C ARG A 32 6.15 -2.29 -10.38
N GLU A 33 5.89 -2.99 -9.29
CA GLU A 33 6.23 -4.41 -9.14
C GLU A 33 5.20 -5.34 -9.80
N LEU A 34 4.05 -4.80 -10.22
CA LEU A 34 2.90 -5.58 -10.65
C LEU A 34 2.44 -5.10 -12.05
N PRO A 35 3.11 -5.55 -13.12
CA PRO A 35 2.93 -5.03 -14.48
C PRO A 35 1.56 -5.34 -15.10
N GLU A 36 0.81 -6.30 -14.55
CA GLU A 36 -0.52 -6.69 -15.03
C GLU A 36 -1.51 -6.67 -13.86
N ARG A 37 -2.26 -5.57 -13.70
CA ARG A 37 -3.37 -5.51 -12.73
C ARG A 37 -4.61 -4.88 -13.34
N VAL A 38 -5.73 -5.51 -13.03
CA VAL A 38 -7.11 -5.07 -13.32
C VAL A 38 -7.59 -3.98 -12.36
N ILE A 39 -6.78 -3.63 -11.35
CA ILE A 39 -7.20 -2.73 -10.26
C ILE A 39 -6.75 -1.30 -10.53
N THR A 40 -7.60 -0.37 -10.15
CA THR A 40 -7.30 1.06 -10.19
C THR A 40 -6.38 1.47 -9.04
N ARG A 41 -5.72 2.64 -9.18
CA ARG A 41 -4.93 3.21 -8.08
C ARG A 41 -5.76 3.50 -6.83
N GLN A 42 -7.05 3.81 -6.97
CA GLN A 42 -7.95 4.03 -5.83
C GLN A 42 -8.18 2.75 -5.05
N GLU A 43 -8.48 1.65 -5.74
CA GLU A 43 -8.62 0.34 -5.08
C GLU A 43 -7.32 -0.07 -4.40
N LEU A 44 -6.17 0.20 -5.03
CA LEU A 44 -4.87 -0.11 -4.43
C LEU A 44 -4.63 0.71 -3.16
N ALA A 45 -4.97 2.01 -3.20
CA ALA A 45 -4.87 2.89 -2.04
C ALA A 45 -5.76 2.40 -0.89
N ALA A 46 -7.02 2.06 -1.17
CA ALA A 46 -7.95 1.53 -0.17
C ALA A 46 -7.41 0.24 0.49
N MET A 47 -6.85 -0.68 -0.30
CA MET A 47 -6.23 -1.89 0.24
C MET A 47 -5.05 -1.60 1.18
N ILE A 48 -4.24 -0.59 0.83
CA ILE A 48 -3.10 -0.17 1.65
C ILE A 48 -3.57 0.50 2.94
N GLU A 49 -4.60 1.36 2.87
CA GLU A 49 -5.21 2.04 4.01
C GLU A 49 -5.81 1.03 5.00
N GLU A 50 -6.56 0.05 4.51
CA GLU A 50 -7.11 -1.03 5.32
C GLU A 50 -6.01 -1.83 6.03
N GLU A 51 -4.97 -2.25 5.31
CA GLU A 51 -3.87 -3.03 5.89
C GLU A 51 -3.07 -2.20 6.91
N ALA A 52 -2.86 -0.91 6.65
CA ALA A 52 -2.20 0.00 7.58
C ALA A 52 -3.03 0.18 8.87
N LEU A 53 -4.35 0.31 8.75
CA LEU A 53 -5.27 0.39 9.89
C LEU A 53 -5.21 -0.89 10.74
N VAL A 54 -5.25 -2.06 10.11
CA VAL A 54 -5.13 -3.37 10.79
C VAL A 54 -3.81 -3.46 11.58
N ARG A 55 -2.72 -2.97 11.00
CA ARG A 55 -1.38 -3.02 11.61
C ARG A 55 -1.06 -1.85 12.52
N ARG A 56 -1.98 -0.90 12.68
CA ARG A 56 -1.79 0.35 13.44
C ARG A 56 -0.57 1.13 12.98
N ILE A 57 -0.29 1.14 11.68
CA ILE A 57 0.76 1.97 11.12
C ILE A 57 0.17 3.38 10.94
N PRO A 58 0.78 4.42 11.53
CA PRO A 58 0.31 5.78 11.31
C PRO A 58 0.40 6.12 9.83
N LEU A 59 -0.68 6.63 9.25
CA LEU A 59 -0.66 7.14 7.89
C LEU A 59 -0.08 8.55 7.91
N GLU A 60 0.75 8.87 6.91
CA GLU A 60 1.10 10.26 6.68
C GLU A 60 -0.18 11.01 6.34
N ALA A 61 -0.46 12.07 7.10
CA ALA A 61 -1.40 13.11 6.70
C ALA A 61 -0.76 13.95 5.58
N ASP A 62 -0.30 13.27 4.54
CA ASP A 62 0.22 13.91 3.34
C ASP A 62 -0.99 14.61 2.71
N ALA A 63 -0.94 15.93 2.80
CA ALA A 63 -2.11 16.80 2.81
C ALA A 63 -3.09 16.47 1.69
N VAL A 64 -4.36 16.38 2.10
CA VAL A 64 -5.56 16.37 1.26
C VAL A 64 -5.35 17.29 0.05
N HIS A 65 -5.60 16.77 -1.15
CA HIS A 65 -6.26 17.34 -2.35
C HIS A 65 -5.85 16.52 -3.59
#